data_AF-A0A7V0NH80-F1
#
_entry.id   AF-A0A7V0NH80-F1
#
_cell.length_a   1.000
_cell.length_b   1.000
_cell.length_c   1.000
_cell.angle_alpha   90.00
_cell.angle_beta   90.00
_cell.angle_gamma   90.00
#
_symmetry.space_group_name_H-M   'P 1'
#
loop_
_entity.id
_entity.type
_entity.pdbx_description
1 polymer ?
#
loop_
_entity_poly.entity_id
_entity_poly.type
_entity_poly.pdbx_seq_one_letter_code
_entity_poly.pdbx_strand_id
1 'polypeptide(L)'
;MMEKVWEQIPEVNLISDAELKEKVIKCYEEAIRRGGWSEDEATKIPFTLLIPDCPMSLLQHTSLVTKIAYESAKSLKERYPDFEYDPDILVAGAILHDVGKFLEYEKNPEGKIVKSGFGKLLRHPFSG
;
A
#
# COMPACT_ATOMS: atom_id res chain seq x y z
N MET A 1 -13.64 8.99 -2.97
CA MET A 1 -12.25 8.69 -3.34
C MET A 1 -11.38 9.47 -2.39
N MET A 2 -10.38 8.84 -1.80
CA MET A 2 -9.42 9.44 -0.87
C MET A 2 -8.30 10.14 -1.66
N GLU A 3 -8.58 11.35 -2.17
CA GLU A 3 -7.67 12.13 -3.01
C GLU A 3 -6.24 12.25 -2.45
N LYS A 4 -6.07 12.58 -1.16
CA LYS A 4 -4.75 12.75 -0.52
C LYS A 4 -3.94 11.46 -0.47
N VAL A 5 -4.63 10.31 -0.41
CA VAL A 5 -3.96 8.99 -0.46
C VAL A 5 -3.41 8.76 -1.86
N TRP A 6 -4.24 8.98 -2.88
CA TRP A 6 -3.87 8.73 -4.27
C TRP A 6 -2.90 9.77 -4.84
N GLU A 7 -2.85 10.98 -4.29
CA GLU A 7 -1.78 11.95 -4.55
C GLU A 7 -0.40 11.44 -4.09
N GLN A 8 -0.34 10.61 -3.04
CA GLN A 8 0.92 10.02 -2.54
C GLN A 8 1.30 8.71 -3.23
N ILE A 9 0.37 8.07 -3.96
CA ILE A 9 0.62 6.85 -4.72
C ILE A 9 0.17 7.08 -6.18
N PRO A 10 0.83 8.03 -6.91
CA PRO A 10 0.46 8.34 -8.28
C PRO A 10 0.63 7.14 -9.23
N GLU A 11 1.43 6.14 -8.83
CA GLU A 11 1.65 4.89 -9.55
C GLU A 11 0.36 4.11 -9.83
N VAL A 12 -0.74 4.35 -9.10
CA VAL A 12 -2.06 3.78 -9.42
C VAL A 12 -2.49 4.07 -10.86
N ASN A 13 -2.03 5.19 -11.43
CA ASN A 13 -2.34 5.57 -12.80
C ASN A 13 -1.58 4.76 -13.86
N LEU A 14 -0.55 4.00 -13.47
CA LEU A 14 0.16 3.09 -14.37
C LEU A 14 -0.68 1.87 -14.75
N ILE A 15 -1.71 1.53 -13.96
CA ILE A 15 -2.66 0.47 -14.29
C ILE A 15 -3.50 0.92 -15.48
N SER A 16 -3.44 0.23 -16.61
CA SER A 16 -4.17 0.57 -17.83
C SER A 16 -5.61 0.05 -17.83
N ASP A 17 -5.83 -1.14 -17.26
CA ASP A 17 -7.16 -1.73 -17.05
C ASP A 17 -7.96 -0.92 -16.02
N ALA A 18 -9.05 -0.32 -16.49
CA ALA A 18 -9.91 0.53 -15.67
C ALA A 18 -10.65 -0.24 -14.56
N GLU A 19 -11.05 -1.48 -14.82
CA GLU A 19 -11.78 -2.32 -13.85
C GLU A 19 -10.82 -2.77 -12.74
N LEU A 20 -9.61 -3.21 -13.10
CA LEU A 20 -8.58 -3.57 -12.13
C LEU A 20 -8.17 -2.36 -11.29
N LYS A 21 -7.94 -1.21 -11.91
CA LYS A 21 -7.63 0.05 -11.21
C LYS A 21 -8.70 0.39 -10.18
N GLU A 22 -9.97 0.31 -10.57
CA GLU A 22 -11.09 0.57 -9.66
C GLU A 22 -11.12 -0.42 -8.48
N LYS A 23 -10.85 -1.71 -8.73
CA LYS A 23 -10.75 -2.74 -7.67
C LYS A 23 -9.61 -2.47 -6.70
N VAL A 24 -8.43 -2.10 -7.19
CA VAL A 24 -7.27 -1.72 -6.37
C VAL A 24 -7.63 -0.53 -5.48
N ILE A 25 -8.24 0.51 -6.06
CA ILE A 25 -8.66 1.70 -5.32
C ILE A 25 -9.66 1.33 -4.22
N LYS A 26 -10.72 0.60 -4.57
CA LYS A 26 -11.74 0.17 -3.62
C LYS A 26 -11.18 -0.69 -2.49
N CYS A 27 -10.25 -1.60 -2.80
CA CYS A 27 -9.60 -2.46 -1.81
C CYS A 27 -8.79 -1.62 -0.82
N TYR A 28 -7.96 -0.70 -1.30
CA TYR A 28 -7.11 0.15 -0.46
C TYR A 28 -7.95 1.08 0.44
N GLU A 29 -8.97 1.73 -0.13
CA GLU A 29 -9.89 2.59 0.63
C GLU A 29 -10.73 1.79 1.66
N GLU A 30 -11.14 0.56 1.34
CA GLU A 30 -11.82 -0.34 2.28
C GLU A 30 -10.92 -0.72 3.44
N ALA A 31 -9.63 -1.01 3.20
CA ALA A 31 -8.68 -1.32 4.27
C ALA A 31 -8.48 -0.14 5.23
N ILE A 32 -8.36 1.08 4.70
CA ILE A 32 -8.29 2.32 5.49
C ILE A 32 -9.56 2.47 6.35
N ARG A 33 -10.75 2.34 5.74
CA ARG A 33 -12.04 2.44 6.45
C ARG A 33 -12.18 1.39 7.55
N ARG A 34 -11.85 0.12 7.25
CA ARG A 34 -11.91 -0.99 8.21
C ARG A 34 -10.90 -0.84 9.35
N GLY A 35 -9.75 -0.22 9.08
CA GLY A 35 -8.78 0.15 10.10
C GLY A 35 -9.21 1.32 11.00
N GLY A 36 -10.34 1.97 10.70
CA GLY A 36 -10.85 3.10 11.47
C GLY A 36 -10.06 4.39 11.27
N TRP A 37 -9.35 4.52 10.14
CA TRP A 37 -8.52 5.67 9.82
C TRP A 37 -9.30 6.69 9.00
N SER A 38 -9.16 7.97 9.33
CA SER A 38 -9.49 9.02 8.37
C SER A 38 -8.41 9.11 7.29
N GLU A 39 -8.74 9.75 6.17
CA GLU A 39 -7.80 10.00 5.08
C GLU A 39 -6.53 10.73 5.57
N ASP A 40 -6.69 11.79 6.36
CA ASP A 40 -5.57 12.56 6.90
C ASP A 40 -4.67 11.74 7.82
N GLU A 41 -5.22 10.77 8.53
CA GLU A 41 -4.44 9.90 9.40
C GLU A 41 -3.73 8.82 8.62
N ALA A 42 -4.38 8.24 7.60
CA ALA A 42 -3.78 7.24 6.73
C ALA A 42 -2.48 7.74 6.09
N THR A 43 -2.42 9.04 5.72
CA THR A 43 -1.21 9.66 5.17
C THR A 43 -0.02 9.73 6.14
N LYS A 44 -0.26 9.57 7.44
CA LYS A 44 0.74 9.72 8.52
C LYS A 44 1.13 8.40 9.18
N ILE A 45 0.47 7.30 8.83
CA ILE A 45 0.78 5.99 9.40
C ILE A 45 2.22 5.61 9.02
N PRO A 46 3.11 5.29 9.97
CA PRO A 46 4.47 4.86 9.65
C PRO A 46 4.45 3.49 8.96
N PHE A 47 5.40 3.23 8.06
CA PHE A 47 5.45 1.91 7.39
C PHE A 47 5.78 0.78 8.36
N THR A 48 6.43 1.08 9.49
CA THR A 48 6.78 0.09 10.51
C THR A 48 6.75 0.69 11.92
N LEU A 49 6.28 -0.10 12.89
CA LEU A 49 6.35 0.22 14.31
C LEU A 49 7.65 -0.26 14.99
N LEU A 50 8.52 -0.96 14.25
CA LEU A 50 9.78 -1.51 14.78
C LEU A 50 10.91 -0.47 14.83
N ILE A 51 10.77 0.61 14.07
CA ILE A 51 11.73 1.72 14.02
C ILE A 51 11.11 2.89 14.78
N PRO A 52 11.69 3.29 15.93
CA PRO A 52 11.27 4.51 16.62
C PRO A 52 11.35 5.72 15.67
N ASP A 53 10.34 6.58 15.72
CA ASP A 53 10.23 7.77 14.87
C ASP A 53 10.47 7.49 13.37
N CYS A 54 9.88 6.39 12.89
CA CYS A 54 10.00 5.94 11.51
C CYS A 54 9.81 7.13 10.52
N PRO A 55 10.83 7.48 9.72
CA PRO A 55 10.83 8.72 8.94
C PRO A 55 9.98 8.64 7.67
N MET A 56 9.32 7.50 7.42
CA MET A 56 8.62 7.21 6.18
C MET A 56 7.22 6.67 6.48
N SER A 57 6.22 7.25 5.83
CA SER A 57 4.85 6.77 5.91
C SER A 57 4.66 5.49 5.11
N LEU A 58 3.59 4.76 5.43
CA LEU A 58 3.17 3.57 4.69
C LEU A 58 2.88 3.90 3.22
N LEU A 59 2.28 5.06 2.92
CA LEU A 59 1.98 5.46 1.55
C LEU A 59 3.26 5.77 0.76
N GLN A 60 4.21 6.51 1.36
CA GLN A 60 5.52 6.78 0.76
C GLN A 60 6.29 5.49 0.47
N HIS A 61 6.26 4.55 1.42
CA HIS A 61 6.85 3.23 1.23
C HIS A 61 6.18 2.48 0.06
N THR A 62 4.85 2.47 0.01
CA THR A 62 4.07 1.80 -1.03
C THR A 62 4.38 2.37 -2.42
N SER A 63 4.39 3.69 -2.57
CA SER A 63 4.73 4.37 -3.83
C SER A 63 6.15 4.03 -4.28
N LEU A 64 7.14 4.13 -3.37
CA LEU A 64 8.53 3.83 -3.68
C LEU A 64 8.73 2.37 -4.11
N VAL A 65 8.15 1.42 -3.36
CA VAL A 65 8.23 -0.01 -3.70
C VAL A 65 7.57 -0.30 -5.04
N THR A 66 6.40 0.30 -5.31
CA THR A 66 5.70 0.17 -6.59
C THR A 66 6.55 0.66 -7.75
N LYS A 67 7.17 1.83 -7.61
CA LYS A 67 8.06 2.38 -8.63
C LYS A 67 9.29 1.51 -8.87
N ILE A 68 9.92 1.00 -7.79
CA ILE A 68 11.08 0.09 -7.91
C ILE A 68 10.67 -1.20 -8.64
N ALA A 69 9.53 -1.80 -8.29
CA ALA A 69 9.04 -3.02 -8.92
C ALA A 69 8.76 -2.80 -10.42
N TYR A 70 8.07 -1.72 -10.76
CA TYR A 70 7.74 -1.36 -12.14
C TYR A 70 8.99 -1.16 -13.01
N GLU A 71 9.96 -0.34 -12.56
CA GLU A 71 11.21 -0.09 -13.31
C GLU A 71 12.11 -1.33 -13.39
N SER A 72 12.10 -2.18 -12.37
CA SER A 72 12.83 -3.45 -12.39
C SER A 72 12.24 -4.42 -13.43
N ALA A 73 10.92 -4.53 -13.52
CA ALA A 73 10.26 -5.38 -14.50
C ALA A 73 10.50 -4.91 -15.95
N LYS A 74 10.49 -3.59 -16.17
CA LYS A 74 10.90 -3.00 -17.46
C LYS A 74 12.34 -3.38 -17.82
N SER A 75 13.26 -3.23 -16.87
CA SER A 75 14.68 -3.59 -17.08
C SER A 75 14.84 -5.08 -17.39
N LEU A 76 14.06 -5.95 -16.74
CA LEU A 76 14.04 -7.39 -17.04
C LEU A 76 13.54 -7.67 -18.46
N LYS A 77 12.43 -7.05 -18.88
CA LYS A 77 11.88 -7.23 -20.23
C LYS A 77 12.84 -6.73 -21.32
N GLU A 78 13.52 -5.61 -21.09
CA GLU A 78 14.53 -5.09 -22.01
C GLU A 78 15.70 -6.05 -22.17
N ARG A 79 16.16 -6.67 -21.07
CA ARG A 79 17.29 -7.61 -21.09
C ARG A 79 16.92 -9.00 -21.59
N TYR A 80 15.70 -9.44 -21.30
CA TYR A 80 15.16 -10.77 -21.60
C TYR A 80 13.80 -10.59 -22.30
N PRO A 81 13.79 -10.43 -23.64
CA PRO A 81 12.56 -10.19 -24.39
C PRO A 81 11.48 -11.27 -24.22
N ASP A 82 11.88 -12.51 -23.92
CA ASP A 82 10.98 -13.65 -23.67
C ASP A 82 10.37 -13.65 -22.27
N PHE A 83 10.77 -12.73 -21.38
CA PHE A 83 10.17 -12.57 -20.06
C PHE A 83 8.77 -11.97 -20.22
N GLU A 84 7.73 -12.76 -19.92
CA GLU A 84 6.35 -12.31 -19.96
C GLU A 84 5.87 -11.93 -18.56
N TYR A 85 5.26 -10.75 -18.43
CA TYR A 85 4.60 -10.30 -17.21
C TYR A 85 3.45 -9.36 -17.57
N ASP A 86 2.47 -9.28 -16.69
CA ASP A 86 1.39 -8.32 -16.80
C ASP A 86 1.75 -7.06 -15.97
N PRO A 87 1.95 -5.89 -16.61
CA PRO A 87 2.33 -4.67 -15.92
C PRO A 87 1.24 -4.15 -14.97
N ASP A 88 -0.03 -4.37 -15.30
CA ASP A 88 -1.16 -3.91 -14.49
C ASP A 88 -1.28 -4.74 -13.22
N ILE A 89 -1.13 -6.07 -13.33
CA ILE A 89 -1.08 -6.98 -12.18
C ILE A 89 0.14 -6.72 -11.31
N LEU A 90 1.31 -6.43 -11.90
CA LEU A 90 2.51 -6.08 -11.15
C LEU A 90 2.30 -4.83 -10.31
N VAL A 91 1.79 -3.75 -10.91
CA VAL A 91 1.53 -2.49 -10.21
C VAL A 91 0.44 -2.67 -9.16
N ALA A 92 -0.65 -3.37 -9.49
CA ALA A 92 -1.72 -3.68 -8.54
C ALA A 92 -1.20 -4.44 -7.32
N GLY A 93 -0.40 -5.50 -7.53
CA GLY A 93 0.21 -6.28 -6.47
C GLY A 93 1.17 -5.45 -5.62
N ALA A 94 1.99 -4.60 -6.24
CA ALA A 94 2.92 -3.74 -5.53
C ALA A 94 2.23 -2.64 -4.71
N ILE A 95 1.09 -2.11 -5.17
CA ILE A 95 0.29 -1.18 -4.37
C ILE A 95 -0.34 -1.89 -3.17
N LEU A 96 -0.83 -3.12 -3.36
CA LEU A 96 -1.59 -3.84 -2.34
C LEU A 96 -0.73 -4.65 -1.35
N HIS A 97 0.56 -4.85 -1.61
CA HIS A 97 1.40 -5.80 -0.85
C HIS A 97 1.38 -5.62 0.68
N ASP A 98 1.22 -4.39 1.16
CA ASP A 98 1.22 -4.02 2.57
C ASP A 98 -0.13 -3.43 3.05
N VAL A 99 -1.18 -3.52 2.23
CA VAL A 99 -2.50 -2.90 2.51
C VAL A 99 -3.12 -3.39 3.82
N GLY A 100 -2.78 -4.62 4.24
CA GLY A 100 -3.19 -5.18 5.52
C GLY A 100 -2.69 -4.41 6.75
N LYS A 101 -1.69 -3.52 6.61
CA LYS A 101 -1.16 -2.73 7.74
C LYS A 101 -2.20 -1.76 8.33
N PHE A 102 -3.17 -1.31 7.54
CA PHE A 102 -4.28 -0.51 8.07
C PHE A 102 -5.13 -1.29 9.09
N LEU A 103 -5.17 -2.62 8.99
CA LEU A 103 -5.85 -3.50 9.94
C LEU A 103 -4.92 -3.93 11.11
N GLU A 104 -3.61 -4.04 10.84
CA GLU A 104 -2.62 -4.43 11.84
C GLU A 104 -2.36 -3.34 12.89
N TYR A 105 -2.61 -2.08 12.56
CA TYR A 105 -2.39 -0.94 13.45
C TYR A 105 -3.70 -0.34 13.96
N GLU A 106 -3.65 0.35 15.09
CA GLU A 106 -4.74 1.15 15.65
C GLU A 106 -4.20 2.39 16.37
N LYS A 107 -5.07 3.36 16.65
CA LYS A 107 -4.79 4.45 17.58
C LYS A 107 -5.17 4.03 19.00
N ASN A 108 -4.24 4.13 19.93
CA ASN A 108 -4.54 3.94 21.35
C ASN A 108 -5.29 5.18 21.92
N PRO A 109 -5.77 5.14 23.18
CA PRO A 109 -6.46 6.27 23.82
C PRO A 109 -5.62 7.56 23.95
N GLU A 110 -4.29 7.48 23.83
CA GLU A 110 -3.36 8.61 23.83
C GLU A 110 -3.10 9.19 22.43
N GLY A 111 -3.73 8.61 21.39
CA GLY A 111 -3.54 9.00 20.00
C GLY A 111 -2.28 8.44 19.33
N LYS A 112 -1.54 7.54 19.99
CA LYS A 112 -0.35 6.89 19.42
C LYS A 112 -0.76 5.71 18.55
N ILE A 113 -0.05 5.54 17.44
CA ILE A 113 -0.21 4.38 16.55
C ILE A 113 0.49 3.19 17.19
N VAL A 114 -0.27 2.13 17.45
CA VAL A 114 0.19 0.91 18.09
C VAL A 114 -0.32 -0.31 17.32
N LYS A 115 0.20 -1.49 17.67
CA LYS A 115 -0.26 -2.75 17.08
C LYS A 115 -1.65 -3.12 17.61
N SER A 116 -2.61 -3.32 16.70
CA SER A 116 -4.01 -3.57 17.02
C SER A 116 -4.24 -4.96 17.63
N GLY A 117 -5.41 -5.15 18.24
CA GLY A 117 -5.86 -6.48 18.68
C GLY A 117 -5.87 -7.49 17.53
N PHE A 118 -6.34 -7.09 16.34
CA PHE A 118 -6.30 -7.90 15.12
C PHE A 118 -4.85 -8.19 14.70
N GLY A 119 -4.00 -7.15 14.69
CA GLY A 119 -2.60 -7.24 14.30
C GLY A 119 -1.77 -8.19 15.16
N LYS A 120 -2.13 -8.33 16.44
CA LYS A 120 -1.50 -9.31 17.36
C LYS A 120 -1.81 -10.75 16.99
N LEU A 121 -2.92 -11.01 16.30
CA LEU A 121 -3.35 -12.34 15.87
C LEU A 121 -2.95 -12.64 14.42
N LEU A 122 -3.16 -11.68 13.51
CA LEU A 122 -2.90 -11.82 12.08
C LEU A 122 -2.14 -10.60 11.56
N ARG A 123 -1.05 -10.83 10.84
CA ARG A 123 -0.20 -9.78 10.27
C ARG A 123 -0.62 -9.44 8.84
N HIS A 124 -0.23 -8.25 8.38
CA HIS A 124 -0.50 -7.76 7.02
C HIS A 124 -0.20 -8.73 5.87
N PRO A 125 0.82 -9.63 5.90
CA PRO A 125 1.05 -10.56 4.79
C PRO A 125 -0.06 -11.61 4.60
N PHE A 126 -0.95 -11.78 5.58
CA PHE A 126 -2.09 -12.68 5.50
C PHE A 126 -3.42 -11.94 5.36
N SER A 127 -3.49 -10.70 5.85
CA SER A 127 -4.73 -9.92 5.87
C SER A 127 -4.85 -8.91 4.73
N GLY A 128 -3.77 -8.69 3.98
CA GLY A 128 -3.70 -7.88 2.77
C GLY A 128 -3.67 -8.74 1.53
#